data_AF-A0A511HC03-F1
#
_entry.id   AF-A0A511HC03-F1
#
_cell.length_a   1.000
_cell.length_b   1.000
_cell.length_c   1.000
_cell.angle_alpha   90.00
_cell.angle_beta   90.00
_cell.angle_gamma   90.00
#
_symmetry.space_group_name_H-M   'P 1'
#
loop_
_entity.id
_entity.type
_entity.pdbx_description
1 polymer ?
#
loop_
_entity_poly.entity_id
_entity_poly.type
_entity_poly.pdbx_seq_one_letter_code
_entity_poly.pdbx_strand_id
1 'polypeptide(L)'
;MAYDGELVKMENGRWARFQRCQVYRPGVEDAGETMLLIAVELEERYQRQLDEAADSLAQYRYQGVPVQVRFDSGSQGITLQPEQAVSAPAVH
;
A
#
# COMPACT_ATOMS: atom_id res chain seq x y z
N MET A 1 9.51 -4.31 10.93
CA MET A 1 9.29 -5.67 10.41
C MET A 1 8.16 -5.57 9.41
N ALA A 2 8.30 -6.18 8.22
CA ALA A 2 7.26 -6.12 7.20
C ALA A 2 6.16 -7.17 7.47
N TYR A 3 4.91 -6.84 7.13
CA TYR A 3 3.75 -7.69 7.32
C TYR A 3 3.21 -8.23 5.99
N ASP A 4 2.50 -9.34 6.06
CA ASP A 4 1.78 -9.86 4.89
C ASP A 4 0.74 -8.86 4.40
N GLY A 5 0.73 -8.61 3.09
CA GLY A 5 -0.09 -7.59 2.45
C GLY A 5 0.45 -6.16 2.53
N GLU A 6 1.55 -5.91 3.25
CA GLU A 6 2.13 -4.57 3.36
C GLU A 6 2.66 -4.11 1.99
N LEU A 7 2.29 -2.89 1.62
CA LEU A 7 2.73 -2.22 0.41
C LEU A 7 3.88 -1.28 0.74
N VAL A 8 5.03 -1.46 0.10
CA VAL A 8 6.23 -0.65 0.35
C VAL A 8 6.83 -0.14 -0.95
N LYS A 9 7.48 1.03 -0.89
CA LYS A 9 8.38 1.50 -1.94
C LYS A 9 9.78 0.99 -1.62
N MET A 10 10.33 0.12 -2.46
CA MET A 10 11.64 -0.47 -2.30
C MET A 10 12.75 0.54 -2.61
N GLU A 11 13.99 0.24 -2.22
CA GLU A 11 15.16 1.12 -2.44
C GLU A 11 15.44 1.40 -3.92
N ASN A 12 15.07 0.47 -4.81
CA ASN A 12 15.17 0.65 -6.26
C ASN A 12 14.05 1.56 -6.84
N GLY A 13 13.21 2.13 -5.99
CA GLY A 13 12.09 3.01 -6.37
C GLY A 13 10.81 2.29 -6.78
N ARG A 14 10.80 0.96 -6.86
CA ARG A 14 9.64 0.16 -7.27
C ARG A 14 8.74 -0.17 -6.07
N TRP A 15 7.44 -0.17 -6.29
CA TRP A 15 6.46 -0.65 -5.33
C TRP A 15 6.43 -2.18 -5.30
N ALA A 16 6.37 -2.73 -4.09
CA ALA A 16 6.18 -4.15 -3.86
C ALA A 16 5.14 -4.39 -2.78
N ARG A 17 4.38 -5.47 -2.94
CA ARG A 17 3.50 -5.99 -1.90
C ARG A 17 4.17 -7.20 -1.27
N PHE A 18 4.30 -7.20 0.05
CA PHE A 18 4.75 -8.38 0.77
C PHE A 18 3.67 -9.45 0.74
N GLN A 19 4.06 -10.67 0.39
CA GLN A 19 3.18 -11.81 0.35
C GLN A 19 3.85 -13.01 1.02
N ARG A 20 3.09 -13.72 1.84
CA ARG A 20 3.49 -15.03 2.35
C ARG A 20 3.35 -16.09 1.26
N CYS A 21 4.45 -16.78 0.98
CA CYS A 21 4.50 -17.88 0.03
C CYS A 21 5.03 -19.14 0.74
N GLN A 22 4.36 -20.25 0.48
CA GLN A 22 4.83 -21.56 0.89
C GLN A 22 5.94 -22.00 -0.06
N VAL A 23 7.09 -22.41 0.46
CA VAL A 23 8.20 -22.90 -0.38
C VAL A 23 8.25 -24.41 -0.32
N TYR A 24 7.93 -25.04 -1.45
CA TYR A 24 8.15 -26.47 -1.60
C TYR A 24 9.65 -26.77 -1.81
N ARG A 25 10.23 -27.57 -0.91
CA ARG A 25 11.59 -28.11 -1.05
C ARG A 25 11.52 -29.63 -1.25
N PRO A 26 11.81 -30.15 -2.44
CA PRO A 26 11.84 -31.59 -2.65
C PRO A 26 12.94 -32.25 -1.81
N GLY A 27 12.62 -33.35 -1.11
CA GLY A 27 13.57 -34.16 -0.34
C GLY A 27 13.73 -33.81 1.14
N VAL A 28 12.91 -32.90 1.68
CA VAL A 28 12.85 -32.60 3.11
C VAL A 28 11.44 -32.91 3.61
N GLU A 29 11.30 -33.82 4.59
CA GLU A 29 9.99 -34.29 5.09
C GLU A 29 9.12 -33.15 5.68
N ASP A 30 9.75 -32.07 6.15
CA ASP A 30 9.10 -30.86 6.71
C ASP A 30 9.01 -29.68 5.74
N ALA A 31 9.29 -29.89 4.45
CA ALA A 31 9.27 -28.83 3.44
C ALA A 31 7.90 -28.15 3.27
N GLY A 32 6.83 -28.76 3.77
CA GLY A 32 5.49 -28.19 3.75
C GLY A 32 5.30 -26.97 4.65
N GLU A 33 6.13 -26.77 5.68
CA GLU A 33 5.82 -25.77 6.71
C GLU A 33 6.62 -24.45 6.61
N THR A 34 7.60 -24.38 5.70
CA THR A 34 8.41 -23.15 5.55
C THR A 34 7.64 -22.07 4.79
N MET A 35 7.10 -21.11 5.54
CA MET A 35 6.50 -19.88 4.99
C MET A 35 7.56 -18.78 4.86
N LEU A 36 7.76 -18.28 3.65
CA LEU A 36 8.60 -17.10 3.39
C LEU A 36 7.74 -15.87 3.17
N LEU A 37 8.20 -14.72 3.68
CA LEU A 37 7.65 -13.42 3.31
C LEU A 37 8.47 -12.87 2.14
N ILE A 38 7.84 -12.69 0.99
CA ILE A 38 8.50 -12.26 -0.25
C ILE A 38 7.95 -10.89 -0.65
N ALA A 39 8.84 -9.96 -1.02
CA ALA A 39 8.44 -8.72 -1.67
C ALA A 39 8.15 -9.00 -3.15
N VAL A 40 6.88 -8.92 -3.54
CA VAL A 40 6.46 -9.10 -4.93
C VAL A 40 6.32 -7.74 -5.58
N GLU A 41 7.16 -7.45 -6.57
CA GLU A 41 7.07 -6.23 -7.35
C GLU A 41 5.74 -6.16 -8.11
N LEU A 42 5.11 -4.98 -8.12
CA LEU A 42 3.84 -4.78 -8.82
C LEU A 42 4.03 -4.51 -10.31
N GLU A 43 3.01 -4.84 -11.11
CA GLU A 43 2.96 -4.51 -12.54
C GLU A 43 3.04 -3.00 -12.78
N GLU A 44 3.59 -2.62 -13.94
CA GLU A 44 3.87 -1.23 -14.32
C GLU A 44 2.67 -0.27 -14.18
N ARG A 45 1.46 -0.74 -14.49
CA ARG A 45 0.24 0.07 -14.34
C ARG A 45 -0.02 0.48 -12.89
N TYR A 46 0.25 -0.42 -11.94
CA TYR A 46 0.06 -0.17 -10.52
C TYR A 46 1.19 0.65 -9.95
N GLN A 47 2.41 0.47 -10.47
CA GLN A 47 3.56 1.31 -10.13
C GLN A 47 3.25 2.78 -10.36
N ARG A 48 2.78 3.11 -11.57
CA ARG A 48 2.42 4.48 -11.95
C ARG A 48 1.29 5.05 -11.09
N GLN A 49 0.22 4.29 -10.89
CA GLN A 49 -0.90 4.74 -10.05
C GLN A 49 -0.47 5.05 -8.61
N LEU A 50 0.43 4.24 -8.05
CA LEU A 50 0.94 4.42 -6.70
C LEU A 50 1.92 5.59 -6.60
N ASP A 51 2.74 5.82 -7.63
CA ASP A 51 3.60 7.00 -7.70
C ASP A 51 2.78 8.29 -7.75
N GLU A 52 1.77 8.37 -8.62
CA GLU A 52 0.86 9.51 -8.71
C GLU A 52 0.14 9.79 -7.38
N ALA A 53 -0.30 8.72 -6.69
CA ALA A 53 -0.93 8.84 -5.39
C ALA A 53 0.06 9.32 -4.30
N ALA A 54 1.30 8.81 -4.31
CA ALA A 54 2.34 9.19 -3.36
C ALA A 54 2.76 10.66 -3.55
N ASP A 55 2.91 11.11 -4.79
CA ASP A 55 3.25 12.51 -5.12
C ASP A 55 2.13 13.46 -4.68
N SER A 56 0.88 13.09 -4.96
CA SER A 56 -0.30 13.86 -4.51
C SER A 56 -0.37 13.96 -2.99
N LEU A 57 -0.12 12.85 -2.28
CA LEU A 57 -0.07 12.83 -0.81
C LEU A 57 1.05 13.72 -0.26
N ALA A 58 2.23 13.71 -0.89
CA ALA A 58 3.34 14.56 -0.49
C ALA A 58 2.98 16.05 -0.64
N GLN A 59 2.27 16.41 -1.72
CA GLN A 59 1.80 17.78 -1.94
C GLN A 59 0.80 18.22 -0.85
N TYR A 60 -0.19 17.39 -0.51
CA TYR A 60 -1.14 17.71 0.55
C TYR A 60 -0.46 17.83 1.92
N ARG A 61 0.49 16.93 2.23
CA ARG A 61 1.28 16.99 3.46
C ARG A 61 2.09 18.27 3.55
N TYR A 62 2.70 18.71 2.44
CA TYR A 62 3.44 19.97 2.39
C TYR A 62 2.53 21.18 2.67
N GLN A 63 1.27 21.12 2.26
CA GLN A 63 0.26 22.15 2.55
C GLN A 63 -0.34 22.05 3.95
N GLY A 64 0.05 21.04 4.75
CA GLY A 64 -0.52 20.79 6.07
C GLY A 64 -1.98 20.30 6.04
N VAL A 65 -2.46 19.80 4.89
CA VAL A 65 -3.82 19.30 4.74
C VAL A 65 -3.84 17.81 5.11
N PRO A 66 -4.59 17.40 6.15
CA PRO A 66 -4.79 15.99 6.42
C PRO A 66 -5.65 15.35 5.32
N VAL A 67 -5.28 14.16 4.87
CA VAL A 67 -5.93 13.45 3.75
C VAL A 67 -6.10 11.98 4.10
N GLN A 68 -7.28 11.45 3.78
CA GLN A 68 -7.60 10.03 3.87
C GLN A 68 -7.41 9.28 2.54
N VAL A 69 -6.69 8.18 2.72
CA VAL A 69 -6.50 6.98 1.90
C VAL A 69 -7.74 6.17 1.54
N ARG A 70 -8.46 6.35 0.42
CA ARG A 70 -9.57 5.43 0.07
C ARG A 70 -9.29 4.65 -1.21
N PHE A 71 -9.37 3.32 -1.10
CA PHE A 71 -9.49 2.43 -2.26
C PHE A 71 -10.97 2.31 -2.60
N ASP A 72 -11.31 2.69 -3.83
CA ASP A 72 -12.66 2.47 -4.32
C ASP A 72 -12.78 1.02 -4.79
N SER A 73 -13.69 0.25 -4.20
CA SER A 73 -13.90 -1.15 -4.59
C SER A 73 -14.57 -1.30 -5.96
N GLY A 74 -15.15 -0.22 -6.51
CA GLY A 74 -15.83 -0.20 -7.81
C GLY A 74 -14.98 0.35 -8.96
N SER A 75 -13.86 1.00 -8.67
CA SER A 75 -12.93 1.51 -9.68
C SER A 75 -11.52 0.97 -9.41
N GLN A 76 -10.71 0.75 -10.46
CA GLN A 76 -9.31 0.31 -10.29
C GLN A 76 -8.40 1.47 -9.84
N GLY A 77 -8.87 2.32 -8.91
CA GLY A 77 -8.25 3.61 -8.60
C GLY A 77 -8.12 3.89 -7.10
N ILE A 78 -7.17 4.77 -6.78
CA ILE A 78 -6.95 5.33 -5.45
C ILE A 78 -7.58 6.72 -5.42
N THR A 79 -8.40 7.00 -4.42
CA THR A 79 -8.97 8.34 -4.20
C THR A 79 -8.41 8.95 -2.93
N LEU A 80 -7.93 10.19 -3.05
CA LEU A 80 -7.47 11.00 -1.94
C LEU A 80 -8.58 11.97 -1.54
N GLN A 81 -9.06 11.87 -0.29
CA GLN A 81 -10.08 12.78 0.23
C GLN A 81 -9.48 13.61 1.36
N PRO A 82 -9.48 14.95 1.29
CA PRO A 82 -9.13 15.77 2.44
C PRO A 82 -10.01 15.37 3.63
N GLU A 83 -9.41 15.23 4.82
CA GLU A 83 -10.19 15.18 6.04
C GLU A 83 -10.85 16.56 6.17
N GLN A 84 -12.10 16.67 5.75
CA GLN A 84 -12.89 17.83 6.13
C GLN A 84 -12.86 17.86 7.65
N ALA A 85 -12.23 18.90 8.20
CA ALA A 85 -12.37 19.25 9.61
C ALA A 85 -13.86 19.14 9.90
N VAL A 86 -14.22 18.21 10.79
CA VAL A 86 -15.59 18.09 11.29
C VAL A 86 -15.97 19.50 11.70
N SER A 87 -16.84 20.12 10.92
CA SER A 87 -17.39 21.42 11.26
C SER A 87 -18.14 21.17 12.56
N ALA A 88 -17.53 21.55 13.67
CA ALA A 88 -18.18 21.46 14.96
C ALA A 88 -19.50 22.23 14.80
N PRO A 89 -20.66 21.62 15.12
CA PRO A 89 -21.92 22.34 15.00
C PRO A 89 -21.81 23.58 15.87
N ALA A 90 -22.06 24.74 15.26
CA ALA A 90 -22.17 25.99 15.99
C ALA A 90 -23.26 25.81 17.05
N VAL A 91 -22.84 25.73 18.31
CA VAL A 91 -23.78 25.77 19.43
C VAL A 91 -24.16 27.24 19.58
N HIS A 92 -25.41 27.53 19.21
CA HIS A 92 -26.10 28.80 19.44
C HIS A 92 -26.29 29.10 20.92
#